data_AF-A0A916LCU8-F1
#
_entry.id   AF-A0A916LCU8-F1
#
_cell.length_a   1.000
_cell.length_b   1.000
_cell.length_c   1.000
_cell.angle_alpha   90.00
_cell.angle_beta   90.00
_cell.angle_gamma   90.00
#
_symmetry.space_group_name_H-M   'P 1'
#
loop_
_entity.id
_entity.type
_entity.pdbx_description
1 polymer ?
#
loop_
_entity_poly.entity_id
_entity_poly.type
_entity_poly.pdbx_seq_one_letter_code
_entity_poly.pdbx_strand_id
1 'polypeptide(L)'
;MRSYNCLKREGVHTVGELVARTESDLLDIRNFGQKSIDEVKIKLHQLGLSLKDSPPSFDPSEVAGYDVATGTWSTEGAYDEQDYAETEQL
;
A
#
# COMPACT_ATOMS: atom_id res chain seq x y z
N MET A 1 -7.78 -4.90 6.34
CA MET A 1 -8.71 -5.21 5.23
C MET A 1 -9.43 -3.94 4.77
N ARG A 2 -8.70 -2.90 4.35
CA ARG A 2 -9.29 -1.64 3.84
C ARG A 2 -8.94 -1.46 2.36
N SER A 3 -7.68 -1.67 1.99
CA SER A 3 -7.14 -1.62 0.62
C SER A 3 -7.93 -2.49 -0.37
N TYR A 4 -8.23 -3.76 -0.04
CA TYR A 4 -9.03 -4.65 -0.93
C TYR A 4 -10.47 -4.16 -1.17
N ASN A 5 -11.14 -3.64 -0.13
CA ASN A 5 -12.51 -3.16 -0.24
C ASN A 5 -12.60 -1.84 -1.03
N CYS A 6 -11.59 -0.99 -0.91
CA CYS A 6 -11.45 0.22 -1.73
C CYS A 6 -11.21 -0.13 -3.20
N LEU A 7 -10.24 -1.01 -3.48
CA LEU A 7 -9.94 -1.47 -4.83
C LEU A 7 -11.16 -2.08 -5.53
N LYS A 8 -11.93 -2.91 -4.83
CA LYS A 8 -13.14 -3.53 -5.38
C LYS A 8 -14.21 -2.50 -5.76
N ARG A 9 -14.33 -1.40 -5.02
CA ARG A 9 -15.30 -0.32 -5.32
C ARG A 9 -14.86 0.51 -6.52
N GLU A 10 -13.56 0.64 -6.72
CA GLU A 10 -12.97 1.33 -7.87
C GLU A 10 -12.91 0.47 -9.14
N GLY A 11 -13.52 -0.72 -9.10
CA GLY A 11 -13.57 -1.66 -10.21
C GLY A 11 -12.25 -2.39 -10.46
N VAL A 12 -11.33 -2.38 -9.49
CA VAL A 12 -10.07 -3.15 -9.55
C VAL A 12 -10.31 -4.52 -8.92
N HIS A 13 -10.37 -5.55 -9.76
CA HIS A 13 -10.65 -6.93 -9.39
C HIS A 13 -9.42 -7.82 -9.54
N THR A 14 -8.47 -7.43 -10.39
CA THR A 14 -7.28 -8.22 -10.69
C THR A 14 -5.99 -7.46 -10.40
N VAL A 15 -4.91 -8.21 -10.18
CA VAL A 15 -3.55 -7.63 -10.01
C VAL A 15 -3.09 -6.91 -11.28
N GLY A 16 -3.50 -7.38 -12.45
CA GLY A 16 -3.20 -6.72 -13.73
C GLY A 16 -3.84 -5.33 -13.85
N GLU A 17 -5.08 -5.18 -13.41
CA GLU A 17 -5.75 -3.88 -13.34
C GLU A 17 -5.09 -2.94 -12.32
N LEU A 18 -4.65 -3.50 -11.18
CA LEU A 18 -3.95 -2.73 -10.14
C LEU A 18 -2.61 -2.18 -10.65
N VAL A 19 -1.81 -3.01 -11.32
CA VAL A 19 -0.51 -2.62 -11.91
C VAL A 19 -0.66 -1.57 -13.00
N ALA A 20 -1.79 -1.56 -13.71
CA ALA A 20 -2.09 -0.56 -14.74
C ALA A 20 -2.41 0.84 -14.17
N ARG A 21 -2.69 0.95 -12.87
CA ARG A 21 -2.95 2.22 -12.17
C ARG A 21 -1.64 2.88 -11.70
N THR A 22 -1.69 4.20 -11.58
CA THR A 22 -0.58 4.96 -10.99
C THR A 22 -0.75 5.06 -9.48
N GLU A 23 0.34 5.40 -8.79
CA GLU A 23 0.29 5.66 -7.35
C GLU A 23 -0.63 6.84 -7.02
N SER A 24 -0.60 7.89 -7.83
CA SER A 24 -1.50 9.05 -7.69
C SER A 24 -2.96 8.64 -7.80
N ASP A 25 -3.31 7.78 -8.76
CA ASP A 25 -4.69 7.30 -8.91
C ASP A 25 -5.16 6.51 -7.67
N LEU A 26 -4.24 5.81 -7.01
CA LEU A 26 -4.55 5.08 -5.78
C LEU A 26 -4.71 6.01 -4.58
N LEU A 27 -3.90 7.07 -4.48
CA LEU A 27 -4.02 8.10 -3.43
C LEU A 27 -5.36 8.86 -3.50
N ASP A 28 -5.92 9.02 -4.69
CA ASP A 28 -7.22 9.68 -4.87
C ASP A 28 -8.40 8.82 -4.39
N ILE A 29 -8.19 7.52 -4.14
CA ILE A 29 -9.24 6.62 -3.66
C ILE A 29 -9.54 6.92 -2.18
N ARG A 30 -10.82 7.12 -1.87
CA ARG A 30 -11.27 7.36 -0.50
C ARG A 30 -10.85 6.20 0.42
N ASN A 31 -10.21 6.53 1.54
CA ASN A 31 -9.63 5.61 2.53
C ASN A 31 -8.40 4.82 2.04
N PHE A 32 -7.72 5.30 1.01
CA PHE A 32 -6.42 4.82 0.58
C PHE A 32 -5.35 5.79 1.08
N GLY A 33 -4.54 5.36 2.04
CA GLY A 33 -3.42 6.13 2.57
C GLY A 33 -2.08 5.58 2.12
N GLN A 34 -0.99 6.29 2.48
CA GLN A 34 0.38 5.88 2.18
C GLN A 34 0.68 4.44 2.62
N LYS A 35 0.24 4.06 3.82
CA LYS A 35 0.36 2.69 4.33
C LYS A 35 -0.28 1.63 3.42
N SER A 36 -1.48 1.89 2.92
CA SER A 36 -2.17 0.97 2.00
C SER A 36 -1.45 0.84 0.65
N ILE A 37 -0.77 1.91 0.21
CA ILE A 37 0.03 1.92 -1.01
C ILE A 37 1.30 1.12 -0.81
N ASP A 38 2.00 1.32 0.31
CA ASP A 38 3.22 0.58 0.62
C ASP A 38 2.92 -0.91 0.75
N GLU A 39 1.82 -1.29 1.39
CA GLU A 39 1.33 -2.68 1.41
C GLU A 39 1.14 -3.27 0.00
N VAL A 40 0.57 -2.48 -0.93
CA VAL A 40 0.37 -2.90 -2.32
C VAL A 40 1.71 -3.00 -3.05
N LYS A 41 2.59 -2.02 -2.93
CA LYS A 41 3.91 -2.00 -3.58
C LYS A 41 4.77 -3.17 -3.13
N ILE A 42 4.81 -3.46 -1.83
CA ILE A 42 5.53 -4.61 -1.28
C ILE A 42 4.99 -5.91 -1.87
N LYS A 43 3.66 -6.09 -1.90
CA LYS A 43 3.06 -7.31 -2.46
C LYS A 43 3.29 -7.45 -3.96
N LEU A 44 3.26 -6.36 -4.70
CA LEU A 44 3.60 -6.36 -6.13
C LEU A 44 5.07 -6.73 -6.32
N HIS A 45 5.97 -6.14 -5.54
CA HIS A 45 7.40 -6.42 -5.59
C HIS A 45 7.72 -7.90 -5.28
N GLN A 46 7.04 -8.50 -4.29
CA GLN A 46 7.14 -9.94 -4.01
C GLN A 46 6.73 -10.83 -5.19
N LEU A 47 5.84 -10.34 -6.06
CA LEU A 47 5.39 -11.02 -7.27
C LEU A 47 6.26 -10.67 -8.50
N GLY A 48 7.30 -9.84 -8.34
CA GLY A 48 8.12 -9.33 -9.43
C GLY A 48 7.40 -8.32 -10.32
N LEU A 49 6.36 -7.66 -9.79
CA LEU A 49 5.56 -6.64 -10.46
C LEU A 49 5.78 -5.28 -9.79
N SER A 50 5.48 -4.20 -10.50
CA SER A 50 5.58 -2.83 -10.02
C SER A 50 4.36 -2.04 -10.50
N LEU A 51 4.01 -0.94 -9.83
CA LEU A 51 2.98 -0.04 -10.35
C LEU A 51 3.48 0.66 -11.61
N LYS A 52 2.56 1.19 -12.41
CA LYS A 52 2.89 1.91 -13.65
C LYS A 52 3.86 3.07 -13.46
N ASP A 53 3.77 3.76 -12.32
CA ASP A 53 4.54 4.97 -12.01
C ASP A 53 5.63 4.74 -10.94
N SER A 54 5.72 3.52 -10.38
CA SER A 54 6.78 3.24 -9.40
C SER A 54 8.09 2.91 -10.12
N PRO A 55 9.22 3.50 -9.72
CA PRO A 55 10.51 3.12 -10.28
C PRO A 55 10.81 1.63 -10.03
N PRO A 56 11.52 0.94 -10.93
CA PRO A 56 11.88 -0.47 -10.78
C PRO A 56 12.84 -0.73 -9.61
N SER A 57 13.33 0.32 -8.96
CA SER A 57 14.21 0.28 -7.79
C SER A 57 13.45 0.50 -6.48
N PHE A 58 12.22 0.00 -6.36
CA PHE A 58 11.52 -0.02 -5.07
C PHE A 58 12.25 -0.99 -4.14
N ASP A 59 12.85 -0.48 -3.07
CA ASP A 59 13.48 -1.30 -2.03
C ASP A 59 12.52 -1.44 -0.84
N PRO A 60 11.93 -2.63 -0.62
CA PRO A 60 11.05 -2.87 0.53
C PRO A 60 11.76 -2.66 1.88
N SER A 61 13.10 -2.71 1.94
CA SER A 61 13.86 -2.54 3.18
C SER A 61 13.92 -1.09 3.66
N GLU A 62 13.63 -0.13 2.77
CA GLU A 62 13.51 1.29 3.12
C GLU A 62 12.10 1.67 3.61
N VAL A 63 11.12 0.76 3.52
CA VAL A 63 9.76 1.03 4.00
C VAL A 63 9.74 1.06 5.52
N ALA A 64 9.37 2.21 6.07
CA ALA A 64 9.29 2.42 7.52
C ALA A 64 8.34 1.41 8.18
N GLY A 65 8.85 0.67 9.16
CA GLY A 65 8.07 -0.32 9.91
C GLY A 65 7.81 -1.63 9.19
N TYR A 66 8.37 -1.88 8.00
CA TYR A 66 8.29 -3.17 7.32
C TYR A 66 9.60 -3.97 7.47
N ASP A 67 9.51 -5.15 8.07
CA ASP A 67 10.65 -6.08 8.15
C ASP A 67 10.59 -7.08 6.98
N VAL A 68 11.54 -6.93 6.05
CA VAL A 68 11.68 -7.80 4.87
C VAL A 68 12.05 -9.24 5.24
N ALA A 69 12.78 -9.44 6.34
CA ALA A 69 13.22 -10.77 6.76
C ALA A 69 12.08 -11.58 7.36
N THR A 70 11.15 -10.93 8.07
CA THR A 70 9.99 -11.58 8.69
C THR A 70 8.68 -11.39 7.91
N GLY A 71 8.68 -10.54 6.87
CA GLY A 71 7.49 -10.17 6.10
C GLY A 71 6.40 -9.52 6.95
N THR A 72 6.75 -9.00 8.13
CA THR A 72 5.83 -8.50 9.14
C THR A 72 6.02 -7.01 9.33
N TRP A 73 4.93 -6.30 9.60
CA TRP A 73 4.97 -4.90 9.99
C TRP A 73 5.30 -4.81 11.48
N SER A 74 6.38 -4.14 11.83
CA SER A 74 6.79 -3.91 13.21
C SER A 74 5.83 -2.92 13.86
N THR A 75 5.12 -3.33 14.90
CA THR A 75 4.27 -2.45 15.72
C THR A 75 5.08 -1.35 16.41
N GLU A 76 6.39 -1.55 16.60
CA GLU A 76 7.29 -0.61 17.27
C GLU A 76 7.92 0.43 16.32
N GLY A 77 7.65 0.33 15.01
CA GLY A 77 8.24 1.17 13.98
C GLY A 77 7.20 1.98 13.18
N ALA A 78 7.07 3.26 13.53
CA ALA A 78 6.79 4.37 12.61
C ALA A 78 5.46 4.41 11.83
N TYR A 79 4.34 4.13 12.51
CA TYR A 79 3.13 4.93 12.30
C TYR A 79 2.69 5.36 13.69
N ASP A 80 2.85 6.65 14.03
CA ASP A 80 2.38 7.15 15.32
C ASP A 80 0.93 6.71 15.52
N GLU A 81 0.62 6.17 16.70
CA GLU A 81 -0.72 5.68 17.07
C GLU A 81 -1.82 6.75 16.93
N GLN A 82 -1.41 8.02 16.73
CA GLN A 82 -2.26 9.17 16.42
C GLN A 82 -2.85 9.17 15.00
N ASP A 83 -2.22 8.57 13.99
CA ASP A 83 -2.78 8.53 12.61
C ASP A 83 -4.01 7.61 12.51
N TYR A 84 -4.06 6.56 13.34
CA TYR A 84 -5.24 5.71 13.44
C TYR A 84 -6.43 6.41 14.09
N ALA A 85 -6.19 7.35 15.01
CA ALA A 85 -7.24 8.06 15.74
C ALA A 85 -7.97 9.09 14.88
N GLU A 86 -7.35 9.62 13.83
CA GLU A 86 -7.96 10.64 12.95
C GLU A 86 -8.83 10.01 11.84
N THR A 87 -8.65 8.72 11.53
CA THR A 87 -9.46 8.02 10.51
C THR A 87 -10.78 7.43 11.02
N GLU A 88 -11.08 7.52 12.32
CA GLU A 88 -12.28 6.96 12.96
C GLU A 88 -13.36 8.03 13.30
N GLN A 89 -13.28 9.25 12.75
CA GLN A 89 -14.28 10.32 12.99
C GLN A 89 -15.09 10.76 11.75
N LEU A 90 -15.58 9.82 10.95
CA LEU A 90 -16.65 10.07 9.97
C LEU A 90 -17.80 9.09 10.10
#